data_AF-A0A1N6J5U7-F1
#
_entry.id   AF-A0A1N6J5U7-F1
#
_cell.length_a   1.000
_cell.length_b   1.000
_cell.length_c   1.000
_cell.angle_alpha   90.00
_cell.angle_beta   90.00
_cell.angle_gamma   90.00
#
_symmetry.space_group_name_H-M   'P 1'
#
loop_
_entity.id
_entity.type
_entity.pdbx_description
1 polymer ?
#
loop_
_entity_poly.entity_id
_entity_poly.type
_entity_poly.pdbx_seq_one_letter_code
_entity_poly.pdbx_strand_id
1 'polypeptide(L)'
;MKNILLKSAQVFVFMSLMNFLLSVLMLNIMDLSGGSFGMYPFLVLIECLVVSVVAFITVLIFKKIYNSTFKMAILFQVVYIISLILTGFNPFRADSDSNFFGLLLYVNSIIVLIIIFLYSKIISAKNKNLS
;
A
#
# COMPACT_ATOMS: atom_id res chain seq x y z
N MET A 1 21.04 -4.06 15.63
CA MET A 1 20.31 -3.57 14.43
C MET A 1 19.27 -4.61 14.05
N LYS A 2 17.96 -4.38 14.29
CA LYS A 2 16.92 -5.24 13.73
C LYS A 2 17.10 -5.27 12.21
N ASN A 3 17.12 -6.45 11.61
CA ASN A 3 17.45 -6.66 10.20
C ASN A 3 16.53 -5.78 9.32
N ILE A 4 17.06 -4.66 8.81
CA ILE A 4 16.29 -3.64 8.06
C ILE A 4 15.59 -4.27 6.86
N LEU A 5 16.22 -5.27 6.24
CA LEU A 5 15.68 -6.02 5.11
C LEU A 5 14.44 -6.84 5.50
N LEU A 6 14.51 -7.55 6.62
CA LEU A 6 13.37 -8.30 7.14
C LEU A 6 12.22 -7.35 7.48
N LYS A 7 12.55 -6.21 8.10
CA LYS A 7 11.57 -5.21 8.48
C LYS A 7 10.90 -4.57 7.25
N SER A 8 11.66 -4.23 6.22
CA SER A 8 11.09 -3.68 4.98
C SER A 8 10.23 -4.71 4.26
N ALA A 9 10.67 -5.97 4.19
CA ALA A 9 9.87 -7.05 3.63
C ALA A 9 8.53 -7.21 4.37
N GLN A 10 8.53 -7.21 5.70
CA GLN A 10 7.31 -7.27 6.51
C GLN A 10 6.36 -6.09 6.22
N VAL A 11 6.88 -4.87 6.14
CA VAL A 11 6.07 -3.67 5.84
C VAL A 11 5.45 -3.76 4.45
N PHE A 12 6.21 -4.16 3.44
CA PHE A 12 5.71 -4.22 2.06
C PHE A 12 4.72 -5.36 1.83
N VAL A 13 4.96 -6.53 2.42
CA VAL A 13 3.99 -7.64 2.42
C VAL A 13 2.69 -7.20 3.09
N PHE A 14 2.78 -6.55 4.26
CA PHE A 14 1.60 -6.07 4.96
C PHE A 14 0.82 -5.01 4.15
N MET A 15 1.51 -4.01 3.59
CA MET A 15 0.88 -2.99 2.73
C MET A 15 0.18 -3.63 1.53
N SER A 16 0.83 -4.60 0.88
CA SER A 16 0.29 -5.29 -0.30
C SER A 16 -0.98 -6.08 0.05
N LEU A 17 -0.94 -6.86 1.12
CA LEU A 17 -2.09 -7.64 1.58
C LEU A 17 -3.25 -6.75 2.03
N MET A 18 -2.98 -5.65 2.73
CA MET A 18 -4.04 -4.73 3.16
C MET A 18 -4.71 -4.04 1.97
N ASN A 19 -3.94 -3.57 0.97
CA ASN A 19 -4.53 -2.99 -0.24
C ASN A 19 -5.35 -4.02 -1.02
N PHE A 20 -4.86 -5.26 -1.13
CA PHE A 20 -5.61 -6.37 -1.73
C PHE A 20 -6.93 -6.63 -0.98
N LEU A 21 -6.88 -6.88 0.33
CA LEU A 21 -8.07 -7.20 1.11
C LEU A 21 -9.10 -6.07 1.12
N LEU A 22 -8.65 -4.81 1.21
CA LEU A 22 -9.54 -3.65 1.13
C LEU A 22 -10.14 -3.50 -0.27
N SER A 23 -9.42 -3.86 -1.33
CA SER A 23 -9.98 -3.86 -2.69
C SER A 23 -11.09 -4.92 -2.85
N VAL A 24 -10.91 -6.11 -2.27
CA VAL A 24 -11.95 -7.16 -2.22
C VAL A 24 -13.17 -6.66 -1.44
N LEU A 25 -12.94 -6.05 -0.27
CA LEU A 25 -14.02 -5.52 0.56
C LEU A 25 -14.81 -4.42 -0.17
N MET A 26 -14.12 -3.50 -0.86
CA MET A 26 -14.77 -2.43 -1.62
C MET A 26 -15.65 -2.97 -2.75
N LEU A 27 -15.17 -3.96 -3.50
CA LEU A 27 -15.98 -4.60 -4.53
C LEU A 27 -17.22 -5.29 -3.96
N ASN A 28 -17.10 -5.90 -2.77
CA ASN A 28 -18.23 -6.49 -2.06
C ASN A 28 -19.27 -5.44 -1.66
N ILE A 29 -18.82 -4.26 -1.22
CA ILE A 29 -19.72 -3.15 -0.84
C ILE A 29 -20.40 -2.53 -2.07
N MET A 30 -19.72 -2.51 -3.22
CA MET A 30 -20.23 -1.94 -4.47
C MET A 30 -21.14 -2.88 -5.26
N ASP A 31 -21.32 -4.12 -4.79
CA ASP A 31 -22.14 -5.16 -5.43
C ASP A 31 -21.82 -5.36 -6.94
N LEU A 32 -20.52 -5.22 -7.27
CA LEU A 32 -20.04 -5.33 -8.65
C LEU A 32 -20.04 -6.80 -9.12
N SER A 33 -20.38 -7.02 -10.39
CA SER A 33 -20.54 -8.37 -10.98
C SER A 33 -19.36 -9.32 -10.69
N GLY A 34 -19.65 -10.62 -10.54
CA GLY A 34 -18.66 -11.63 -10.14
C GLY A 34 -17.38 -11.69 -11.00
N GLY A 35 -17.44 -11.32 -12.28
CA GLY A 35 -16.25 -11.23 -13.15
C GLY A 35 -15.27 -10.13 -12.73
N SER A 36 -15.78 -9.00 -12.22
CA SER A 36 -14.96 -7.90 -11.70
C SER A 36 -14.31 -8.23 -10.35
N PHE A 37 -14.96 -9.10 -9.56
CA PHE A 37 -14.53 -9.55 -8.24
C PHE A 37 -13.21 -10.33 -8.27
N GLY A 38 -12.98 -11.08 -9.36
CA GLY A 38 -11.73 -11.81 -9.57
C GLY A 38 -10.64 -10.98 -10.24
N MET A 39 -10.99 -10.00 -11.08
CA MET A 39 -9.97 -9.29 -11.88
C MET A 39 -9.32 -8.14 -11.11
N TYR A 40 -10.10 -7.22 -10.56
CA TYR A 40 -9.56 -5.99 -9.98
C TYR A 40 -8.68 -6.22 -8.74
N PRO A 41 -9.06 -7.07 -7.76
CA PRO A 41 -8.22 -7.28 -6.59
C PRO A 41 -6.89 -7.96 -6.95
N PHE A 42 -6.91 -8.90 -7.89
CA PHE A 42 -5.67 -9.53 -8.35
C PHE A 42 -4.78 -8.57 -9.13
N LEU A 43 -5.35 -7.65 -9.91
CA LEU A 43 -4.58 -6.55 -10.52
C LEU A 43 -3.91 -5.68 -9.44
N VAL A 44 -4.65 -5.28 -8.40
CA VAL A 44 -4.11 -4.53 -7.25
C VAL A 44 -2.98 -5.31 -6.57
N LEU A 45 -3.13 -6.63 -6.39
CA LEU A 45 -2.11 -7.48 -5.78
C LEU A 45 -0.83 -7.52 -6.63
N ILE A 46 -0.97 -7.74 -7.95
CA ILE A 46 0.17 -7.75 -8.89
C ILE A 46 0.88 -6.40 -8.87
N GLU A 47 0.13 -5.31 -8.90
CA GLU A 47 0.67 -3.95 -8.82
C GLU A 47 1.43 -3.72 -7.50
N CYS A 48 0.85 -4.14 -6.37
CA CYS A 48 1.52 -4.07 -5.07
C CYS A 48 2.81 -4.92 -5.01
N LEU A 49 2.87 -6.05 -5.73
CA LEU A 49 4.09 -6.86 -5.81
C LEU A 49 5.20 -6.14 -6.58
N VAL A 50 4.87 -5.54 -7.73
CA VAL A 50 5.82 -4.73 -8.51
C VAL A 50 6.33 -3.56 -7.67
N VAL A 51 5.42 -2.84 -7.02
CA VAL A 51 5.74 -1.72 -6.12
C VAL A 51 6.61 -2.18 -4.95
N SER A 52 6.31 -3.34 -4.36
CA SER A 52 7.13 -3.94 -3.30
C SER A 52 8.56 -4.18 -3.74
N VAL A 53 8.76 -4.71 -4.95
CA VAL A 53 10.11 -4.96 -5.51
C VAL A 53 10.86 -3.65 -5.70
N VAL A 54 10.23 -2.65 -6.33
CA VAL A 54 10.85 -1.33 -6.56
C VAL A 54 11.20 -0.64 -5.23
N ALA A 55 10.26 -0.64 -4.27
CA ALA A 55 10.49 -0.07 -2.94
C ALA A 55 11.59 -0.83 -2.18
N PHE A 56 11.66 -2.16 -2.32
CA PHE A 56 12.69 -2.98 -1.68
C PHE A 56 14.09 -2.69 -2.23
N ILE A 57 14.23 -2.58 -3.56
CA ILE A 57 15.48 -2.15 -4.20
C ILE A 57 15.87 -0.75 -3.71
N THR A 58 14.91 0.16 -3.59
CA THR A 58 15.17 1.52 -3.08
C THR A 58 15.67 1.50 -1.63
N VAL A 59 15.06 0.69 -0.75
CA VAL A 59 15.53 0.51 0.62
C VAL A 59 16.93 -0.12 0.66
N LEU A 60 17.23 -1.07 -0.23
CA LEU A 60 18.55 -1.71 -0.34
C LEU A 60 19.65 -0.70 -0.68
N ILE A 61 19.38 0.26 -1.56
CA ILE A 61 20.34 1.29 -1.94
C ILE A 61 20.47 2.33 -0.82
N PHE A 62 19.35 2.77 -0.24
CA PHE A 62 19.29 3.89 0.72
C PHE A 62 19.04 3.45 2.17
N LYS A 63 19.64 2.34 2.61
CA LYS A 63 19.40 1.69 3.92
C LYS A 63 19.48 2.65 5.12
N LYS A 64 20.38 3.64 5.08
CA LYS A 64 20.56 4.62 6.16
C LYS A 64 19.37 5.58 6.30
N ILE A 65 18.70 5.90 5.19
CA ILE A 65 17.56 6.83 5.16
C ILE A 65 16.31 6.12 5.66
N TYR A 66 16.06 4.90 5.19
CA TYR A 66 14.87 4.10 5.49
C TYR A 66 15.02 3.24 6.75
N ASN A 67 15.39 3.87 7.86
CA ASN A 67 15.57 3.18 9.15
C ASN A 67 14.27 3.00 9.96
N SER A 68 13.20 3.72 9.62
CA SER A 68 11.91 3.69 10.32
C SER A 68 10.82 2.98 9.49
N THR A 69 9.89 2.32 10.18
CA THR A 69 8.73 1.65 9.56
C THR A 69 7.90 2.64 8.74
N PHE A 70 7.72 3.85 9.28
CA PHE A 70 6.92 4.89 8.65
C PHE A 70 7.57 5.41 7.36
N LYS A 71 8.89 5.59 7.34
CA LYS A 71 9.60 5.99 6.11
C LYS A 71 9.50 4.92 5.02
N MET A 72 9.55 3.64 5.39
CA MET A 72 9.33 2.53 4.45
C MET A 72 7.89 2.54 3.91
N ALA A 73 6.90 2.77 4.76
CA ALA A 73 5.49 2.85 4.34
C ALA A 73 5.23 4.04 3.40
N ILE A 74 5.81 5.22 3.67
CA ILE A 74 5.76 6.37 2.76
C ILE A 74 6.38 6.02 1.41
N LEU A 75 7.54 5.36 1.40
CA LEU A 75 8.19 4.96 0.15
C LEU A 75 7.28 4.04 -0.69
N PHE A 76 6.71 3.01 -0.07
CA PHE A 76 5.75 2.14 -0.74
C PHE A 76 4.57 2.96 -1.29
N GLN A 77 4.00 3.84 -0.48
CA GLN A 77 2.85 4.66 -0.86
C GLN A 77 3.15 5.56 -2.07
N VAL A 78 4.29 6.24 -2.07
CA VAL A 78 4.70 7.13 -3.18
C VAL A 78 4.86 6.32 -4.46
N VAL A 79 5.54 5.18 -4.40
CA VAL A 79 5.73 4.31 -5.56
C VAL A 79 4.39 3.71 -6.02
N TYR A 80 3.50 3.35 -5.10
CA TYR A 80 2.17 2.83 -5.40
C TYR A 80 1.29 3.86 -6.11
N ILE A 81 1.23 5.10 -5.60
CA ILE A 81 0.45 6.18 -6.25
C ILE A 81 0.99 6.46 -7.65
N ILE A 82 2.32 6.52 -7.82
CA ILE A 82 2.93 6.70 -9.14
C ILE A 82 2.54 5.55 -10.06
N SER A 83 2.58 4.31 -9.58
CA SER A 83 2.15 3.13 -10.34
C SER A 83 0.70 3.25 -10.79
N LEU A 84 -0.23 3.58 -9.88
CA LEU A 84 -1.66 3.73 -10.19
C LEU A 84 -1.93 4.77 -11.29
N ILE A 85 -1.17 5.87 -11.28
CA ILE A 85 -1.26 6.90 -12.33
C ILE A 85 -0.82 6.34 -13.68
N LEU A 86 0.28 5.58 -13.70
CA LEU A 86 0.85 5.02 -14.93
C LEU A 86 0.02 3.86 -15.50
N THR A 87 -0.60 3.06 -14.63
CA THR A 87 -1.43 1.90 -15.00
C THR A 87 -2.85 2.29 -15.42
N GLY A 88 -3.20 3.58 -15.31
CA GLY A 88 -4.47 4.12 -15.82
C GLY A 88 -5.59 4.19 -14.79
N PHE A 89 -5.34 3.85 -13.52
CA PHE A 89 -6.29 4.03 -12.41
C PHE A 89 -6.38 5.48 -11.92
N ASN A 90 -6.02 6.47 -12.74
CA ASN A 90 -6.06 7.88 -12.39
C ASN A 90 -7.51 8.38 -12.33
N PRO A 91 -8.05 8.74 -11.13
CA PRO A 91 -9.44 9.16 -10.98
C PRO A 91 -9.71 10.57 -11.55
N PHE A 92 -8.68 11.33 -11.91
CA PHE A 92 -8.80 12.69 -12.45
C PHE A 92 -8.94 12.74 -13.98
N ARG A 93 -9.01 11.58 -14.65
CA ARG A 93 -9.21 11.51 -16.10
C ARG A 93 -10.71 11.58 -16.41
N ALA A 94 -11.13 12.45 -17.33
CA ALA A 94 -12.53 12.90 -17.44
C ALA A 94 -13.56 11.86 -17.98
N ASP A 95 -13.12 10.72 -18.54
CA ASP A 95 -13.97 9.94 -19.47
C ASP A 95 -14.32 8.50 -19.04
N SER A 96 -14.53 8.18 -17.76
CA SER A 96 -14.96 6.79 -17.45
C SER A 96 -15.76 6.59 -16.16
N ASP A 97 -16.78 5.75 -16.25
CA ASP A 97 -17.51 5.15 -15.11
C ASP A 97 -16.56 4.42 -14.12
N SER A 98 -15.34 4.07 -14.55
CA SER A 98 -14.27 3.51 -13.71
C SER A 98 -13.59 4.52 -12.75
N ASN A 99 -13.92 5.82 -12.82
CA ASN A 99 -13.34 6.85 -11.94
C ASN A 99 -13.63 6.61 -10.46
N PHE A 100 -14.80 6.04 -10.13
CA PHE A 100 -15.16 5.83 -8.73
C PHE A 100 -14.35 4.69 -8.08
N PHE A 101 -14.12 3.59 -8.82
CA PHE A 101 -13.26 2.50 -8.35
C PHE A 101 -11.80 2.96 -8.20
N GLY A 102 -11.28 3.72 -9.18
CA GLY A 102 -9.97 4.34 -9.08
C GLY A 102 -9.84 5.22 -7.83
N LEU A 103 -10.82 6.09 -7.57
CA LEU A 103 -10.82 6.93 -6.38
C LEU A 103 -10.81 6.10 -5.08
N LEU A 104 -11.57 5.00 -5.03
CA LEU A 104 -11.57 4.11 -3.87
C LEU A 104 -10.22 3.41 -3.65
N LEU A 105 -9.48 3.06 -4.71
CA LEU A 105 -8.12 2.52 -4.56
C LEU A 105 -7.18 3.54 -3.90
N TYR A 106 -7.30 4.82 -4.24
CA TYR A 106 -6.53 5.89 -3.60
C TYR A 106 -6.93 6.06 -2.14
N VAL A 107 -8.23 6.10 -1.83
CA VAL A 107 -8.73 6.18 -0.45
C VAL A 107 -8.25 4.98 0.37
N ASN A 108 -8.35 3.77 -0.18
CA ASN A 108 -7.83 2.55 0.44
C ASN A 108 -6.35 2.67 0.79
N SER A 109 -5.54 3.13 -0.17
CA SER A 109 -4.10 3.28 0.06
C SER A 109 -3.78 4.27 1.20
N ILE A 110 -4.55 5.35 1.32
CA ILE A 110 -4.43 6.31 2.43
C ILE A 110 -4.83 5.65 3.76
N ILE A 111 -5.92 4.87 3.78
CA ILE A 111 -6.35 4.11 4.97
C ILE A 111 -5.23 3.16 5.42
N VAL A 112 -4.62 2.40 4.50
CA VAL A 112 -3.50 1.50 4.83
C VAL A 112 -2.32 2.27 5.42
N LEU A 113 -1.98 3.42 4.85
CA LEU A 113 -0.91 4.28 5.38
C LEU A 113 -1.21 4.75 6.81
N ILE A 114 -2.45 5.15 7.10
CA ILE A 114 -2.90 5.57 8.44
C ILE A 114 -2.78 4.40 9.43
N ILE A 115 -3.18 3.19 9.03
CA ILE A 115 -3.05 2.00 9.88
C ILE A 115 -1.59 1.76 10.28
N ILE A 116 -0.65 1.83 9.33
CA ILE A 116 0.77 1.68 9.65
C ILE A 116 1.28 2.82 10.51
N PHE A 117 0.84 4.06 10.25
CA PHE A 117 1.21 5.20 11.07
C PHE A 117 0.81 5.00 12.53
N LEU A 118 -0.45 4.64 12.78
CA LEU A 118 -0.97 4.36 14.13
C LEU A 118 -0.21 3.21 14.79
N TYR A 119 0.00 2.11 14.07
CA TYR A 119 0.78 0.97 14.55
C TYR A 119 2.20 1.36 14.96
N SER A 120 2.87 2.16 14.12
CA SER A 120 4.22 2.64 14.39
C SER A 120 4.28 3.55 15.64
N LYS A 121 3.25 4.37 15.84
CA LYS A 121 3.10 5.25 17.01
C LYS A 121 2.87 4.45 18.30
N ILE A 122 2.00 3.43 18.25
CA ILE A 122 1.71 2.54 19.39
C ILE A 122 2.97 1.80 19.84
N ILE A 123 3.73 1.21 18.90
CA ILE A 123 5.00 0.53 19.23
C ILE A 123 6.01 1.51 19.84
N SER A 124 6.13 2.71 19.26
CA SER A 124 7.06 3.71 19.76
C SER A 124 6.69 4.19 21.17
N ALA A 125 5.40 4.32 21.47
CA ALA A 125 4.93 4.70 22.81
C ALA A 125 5.21 3.59 23.83
N LYS A 126 4.94 2.33 23.46
CA LYS A 126 5.21 1.17 24.32
C LYS A 126 6.69 1.06 24.70
N ASN A 127 7.61 1.28 23.76
CA ASN A 127 9.04 1.22 24.05
C ASN A 127 9.54 2.35 24.96
N LYS A 128 8.86 3.50 25.01
CA LYS A 128 9.22 4.61 25.93
C LYS A 128 8.74 4.37 27.36
N ASN A 129 7.67 3.61 27.56
CA ASN A 129 7.15 3.28 28.89
C ASN A 129 7.86 2.09 29.54
N LEU A 130 8.79 1.44 28.82
CA LEU A 130 9.56 0.26 29.25
C LEU A 130 11.05 0.58 29.49
N SER A 131 11.46 1.85 29.32
CA SER A 131 12.80 2.37 29.63
C SER A 131 12.75 3.32 30.80
#